data_AF-A0A3D4M2V5-F1
#
_entry.id   AF-A0A3D4M2V5-F1
#
_cell.length_a   1.000
_cell.length_b   1.000
_cell.length_c   1.000
_cell.angle_alpha   90.00
_cell.angle_beta   90.00
_cell.angle_gamma   90.00
#
_symmetry.space_group_name_H-M   'P 1'
#
loop_
_entity.id
_entity.type
_entity.pdbx_description
1 polymer ?
#
loop_
_entity_poly.entity_id
_entity_poly.type
_entity_poly.pdbx_seq_one_letter_code
_entity_poly.pdbx_strand_id
1 'polypeptide(L)'
;MNNLVRQLLSSASYRFERVTEDAPPEFANFAAGQDGRTSLQLLNHMVNVLDEADAILTERDRIMWQTHSWDVGKEQFKFVMQRLTDFMHANVVDEELLEILIHGPISDLFGHIGQLTMMRRLSGKPINKVNYIKASVSLRQNGQVGAVRASG
;
A
#
# COMPACT_ATOMS: atom_id res chain seq x y z
N MET A 1 15.21 -11.23 -9.39
CA MET A 1 14.39 -10.01 -9.28
C MET A 1 13.28 -10.10 -8.20
N ASN A 2 12.65 -11.26 -7.93
CA ASN A 2 11.60 -11.42 -6.88
C ASN A 2 11.91 -10.73 -5.54
N ASN A 3 13.14 -10.87 -5.03
CA ASN A 3 13.52 -10.25 -3.76
C ASN A 3 13.40 -8.72 -3.81
N LEU A 4 13.77 -8.06 -4.91
CA LEU A 4 13.67 -6.61 -5.04
C LEU A 4 12.21 -6.15 -5.02
N VAL A 5 11.33 -6.83 -5.75
CA VAL A 5 9.89 -6.54 -5.73
C VAL A 5 9.30 -6.76 -4.32
N ARG A 6 9.70 -7.83 -3.62
CA ARG A 6 9.32 -8.03 -2.21
C ARG A 6 9.77 -6.86 -1.32
N GLN A 7 10.99 -6.35 -1.48
CA GLN A 7 11.47 -5.18 -0.73
C GLN A 7 10.67 -3.91 -1.05
N LEU A 8 10.25 -3.72 -2.30
CA LEU A 8 9.38 -2.61 -2.71
C LEU A 8 8.00 -2.71 -2.05
N LEU A 9 7.36 -3.88 -2.08
CA LEU A 9 6.08 -4.14 -1.40
C LEU A 9 6.19 -3.90 0.12
N SER A 10 7.27 -4.35 0.73
CA SER A 10 7.58 -4.09 2.16
C SER A 10 7.63 -2.61 2.47
N SER A 11 8.34 -1.86 1.62
CA SER A 11 8.51 -0.42 1.76
C SER A 11 7.19 0.33 1.56
N ALA A 12 6.40 -0.09 0.57
CA ALA A 12 5.08 0.49 0.31
C ALA A 12 4.15 0.24 1.50
N SER A 13 4.06 -0.98 2.00
CA SER A 13 3.17 -1.25 3.14
C SER A 13 3.60 -0.55 4.41
N TYR A 14 4.90 -0.47 4.69
CA TYR A 14 5.35 0.30 5.85
C TYR A 14 4.92 1.77 5.76
N ARG A 15 5.09 2.40 4.59
CA ARG A 15 4.66 3.78 4.38
C ARG A 15 3.14 3.91 4.45
N PHE A 16 2.41 2.91 3.96
CA PHE A 16 0.95 2.85 4.09
C PHE A 16 0.50 2.77 5.56
N GLU A 17 1.14 1.94 6.36
CA GLU A 17 0.89 1.88 7.81
C GLU A 17 1.13 3.24 8.47
N ARG A 18 2.21 3.93 8.11
CA ARG A 18 2.50 5.27 8.66
C ARG A 18 1.46 6.31 8.28
N VAL A 19 0.97 6.31 7.04
CA VAL A 19 -0.05 7.30 6.62
C VAL A 19 -1.43 7.03 7.21
N THR A 20 -1.71 5.77 7.53
CA THR A 20 -2.99 5.34 8.12
C THR A 20 -2.99 5.31 9.65
N GLU A 21 -1.82 5.35 10.29
CA GLU A 21 -1.65 5.46 11.75
C GLU A 21 -2.34 6.73 12.28
N ASP A 22 -3.18 6.54 13.28
CA ASP A 22 -3.96 7.60 13.95
C ASP A 22 -4.73 8.52 12.97
N ALA A 23 -5.15 7.97 11.83
CA ALA A 23 -6.03 8.69 10.91
C ALA A 23 -7.43 8.76 11.51
N PRO A 24 -7.95 9.97 11.79
CA PRO A 24 -9.28 10.08 12.40
C PRO A 24 -10.35 9.78 11.33
N PRO A 25 -11.55 9.31 11.72
CA PRO A 25 -12.56 8.85 10.76
C PRO A 25 -12.92 9.86 9.66
N GLU A 26 -12.93 11.16 9.99
CA GLU A 26 -13.21 12.24 9.05
C GLU A 26 -12.18 12.38 7.93
N PHE A 27 -10.96 11.84 8.11
CA PHE A 27 -9.92 11.86 7.08
C PHE A 27 -10.37 11.14 5.81
N ALA A 28 -11.24 10.13 5.93
CA ALA A 28 -11.84 9.41 4.81
C ALA A 28 -12.49 10.35 3.78
N ASN A 29 -13.07 11.46 4.25
CA ASN A 29 -13.83 12.40 3.44
C ASN A 29 -12.98 13.60 2.96
N PHE A 30 -11.73 13.71 3.39
CA PHE A 30 -10.86 14.81 2.97
C PHE A 30 -10.50 14.66 1.48
N ALA A 31 -10.66 15.74 0.71
CA ALA A 31 -10.22 15.84 -0.68
C ALA A 31 -9.31 17.08 -0.82
N ALA A 32 -8.24 16.94 -1.60
CA ALA A 32 -7.36 18.06 -1.93
C ALA A 32 -7.80 18.68 -3.27
N GLY A 33 -8.25 19.93 -3.24
CA GLY A 33 -8.77 20.65 -4.42
C GLY A 33 -10.25 20.38 -4.71
N GLN A 34 -10.82 21.12 -5.67
CA GLN A 34 -12.25 21.10 -5.96
C GLN A 34 -12.76 19.79 -6.59
N ASP A 35 -11.90 19.07 -7.33
CA ASP A 35 -12.26 17.82 -8.04
C ASP A 35 -11.38 16.63 -7.63
N GLY A 36 -10.69 16.74 -6.49
CA GLY A 36 -9.79 15.70 -6.00
C GLY A 36 -10.56 14.48 -5.49
N ARG A 37 -9.97 13.28 -5.66
CA ARG A 37 -10.43 12.08 -4.94
C ARG A 37 -10.39 12.33 -3.44
N THR A 38 -11.40 11.85 -2.71
CA THR A 38 -11.33 11.76 -1.25
C THR A 38 -10.26 10.76 -0.84
N SER A 39 -9.75 10.86 0.40
CA SER A 39 -8.79 9.89 0.92
C SER A 39 -9.33 8.46 0.81
N LEU A 40 -10.63 8.25 1.05
CA LEU A 40 -11.27 6.94 0.93
C LEU A 40 -11.31 6.44 -0.51
N GLN A 41 -11.65 7.31 -1.46
CA GLN A 41 -11.62 6.96 -2.88
C GLN A 41 -10.20 6.62 -3.35
N LEU A 42 -9.21 7.33 -2.84
CA LEU A 42 -7.80 7.06 -3.12
C LEU A 42 -7.34 5.73 -2.53
N LEU A 43 -7.76 5.41 -1.30
CA LEU A 43 -7.53 4.11 -0.67
C LEU A 43 -8.19 2.98 -1.48
N ASN A 44 -9.46 3.15 -1.88
CA ASN A 44 -10.15 2.16 -2.72
C ASN A 44 -9.43 1.94 -4.05
N HIS A 45 -8.91 3.01 -4.67
CA HIS A 45 -8.10 2.91 -5.89
C HIS A 45 -6.81 2.12 -5.64
N MET A 46 -6.09 2.37 -4.54
CA MET A 46 -4.89 1.61 -4.19
C MET A 46 -5.17 0.11 -3.96
N VAL A 47 -6.28 -0.25 -3.32
CA VAL A 47 -6.71 -1.65 -3.17
C VAL A 47 -6.92 -2.30 -4.55
N ASN A 48 -7.59 -1.58 -5.44
CA ASN A 48 -7.86 -2.03 -6.80
C ASN A 48 -6.59 -2.18 -7.66
N VAL A 49 -5.61 -1.28 -7.50
CA VAL A 49 -4.28 -1.37 -8.15
C VAL A 49 -3.51 -2.60 -7.66
N LEU A 50 -3.55 -2.88 -6.36
CA LEU A 50 -2.95 -4.11 -5.81
C LEU A 50 -3.66 -5.36 -6.32
N ASP A 51 -4.99 -5.34 -6.44
CA ASP A 51 -5.73 -6.50 -6.94
C ASP A 51 -5.40 -6.78 -8.41
N GLU A 52 -5.19 -5.72 -9.20
CA GLU A 52 -4.73 -5.83 -10.58
C GLU A 52 -3.33 -6.45 -10.68
N ALA A 53 -2.40 -6.06 -9.82
CA ALA A 53 -1.09 -6.71 -9.73
C ALA A 53 -1.21 -8.21 -9.41
N ASP A 54 -2.08 -8.56 -8.47
CA ASP A 54 -2.31 -9.96 -8.07
C ASP A 54 -2.99 -10.76 -9.19
N ALA A 55 -3.94 -10.14 -9.89
CA ALA A 55 -4.62 -10.72 -11.04
C ALA A 55 -3.65 -11.06 -12.18
N ILE A 56 -2.73 -10.14 -12.50
CA ILE A 56 -1.68 -10.35 -13.51
C ILE A 56 -0.79 -11.53 -13.12
N LEU A 57 -0.35 -11.59 -11.86
CA LEU A 57 0.55 -12.63 -11.37
C LEU A 57 -0.09 -14.02 -11.31
N THR A 58 -1.38 -14.09 -10.98
CA THR A 58 -2.09 -15.36 -10.74
C THR A 58 -2.96 -15.78 -11.92
N GLU A 59 -2.93 -15.01 -13.02
CA GLU A 59 -3.76 -15.22 -14.23
C GLU A 59 -5.26 -15.38 -13.91
N ARG A 60 -5.74 -14.68 -12.89
CA ARG A 60 -7.16 -14.65 -12.53
C ARG A 60 -7.83 -13.37 -13.02
N ASP A 61 -9.15 -13.38 -13.02
CA ASP A 61 -9.92 -12.15 -13.18
C ASP A 61 -9.71 -11.19 -12.00
N ARG A 62 -9.62 -9.90 -12.32
CA ARG A 62 -9.54 -8.82 -11.33
C ARG A 62 -10.87 -8.70 -10.57
N ILE A 63 -10.77 -8.45 -9.27
CA ILE A 63 -11.89 -8.09 -8.41
C ILE A 63 -11.96 -6.56 -8.33
N MET A 64 -13.15 -6.02 -8.62
CA MET A 64 -13.42 -4.60 -8.43
C MET A 64 -13.87 -4.33 -7.00
N TRP A 65 -12.92 -3.94 -6.16
CA TRP A 65 -13.19 -3.66 -4.74
C TRP A 65 -13.99 -2.37 -4.58
N GLN A 66 -14.92 -2.40 -3.64
CA GLN A 66 -15.66 -1.24 -3.15
C GLN A 66 -15.38 -1.07 -1.65
N THR A 67 -14.73 0.03 -1.30
CA THR A 67 -14.47 0.40 0.09
C THR A 67 -15.53 1.39 0.59
N HIS A 68 -16.24 1.02 1.65
CA HIS A 68 -17.28 1.85 2.24
C HIS A 68 -16.85 2.65 3.48
N SER A 69 -15.72 2.28 4.10
CA SER A 69 -15.16 2.99 5.26
C SER A 69 -13.64 2.88 5.28
N TRP A 70 -13.00 3.80 6.00
CA TRP A 70 -11.53 3.83 6.11
C TRP A 70 -10.96 2.52 6.66
N ASP A 71 -11.57 1.98 7.71
CA ASP A 71 -11.12 0.73 8.32
C ASP A 71 -11.30 -0.47 7.39
N VAL A 72 -12.44 -0.56 6.70
CA VAL A 72 -12.65 -1.60 5.68
C VAL A 72 -11.59 -1.51 4.59
N GLY A 73 -11.26 -0.30 4.13
CA GLY A 73 -10.25 -0.10 3.10
C GLY A 73 -8.85 -0.52 3.53
N LYS A 74 -8.48 -0.25 4.79
CA LYS A 74 -7.20 -0.71 5.36
C LYS A 74 -7.13 -2.22 5.41
N GLU A 75 -8.21 -2.89 5.82
CA GLU A 75 -8.24 -4.35 5.89
C GLU A 75 -8.21 -4.98 4.49
N GLN A 76 -8.94 -4.41 3.52
CA GLN A 76 -8.86 -4.80 2.11
C GLN A 76 -7.43 -4.63 1.56
N PHE A 77 -6.79 -3.48 1.83
CA PHE A 77 -5.40 -3.22 1.43
C PHE A 77 -4.44 -4.27 1.99
N LYS A 78 -4.51 -4.52 3.31
CA LYS A 78 -3.65 -5.52 3.97
C LYS A 78 -3.89 -6.91 3.39
N PHE A 79 -5.14 -7.29 3.16
CA PHE A 79 -5.48 -8.59 2.60
C PHE A 79 -4.87 -8.80 1.21
N VAL A 80 -5.02 -7.83 0.30
CA VAL A 80 -4.46 -7.96 -1.07
C VAL A 80 -2.93 -7.87 -1.05
N MET A 81 -2.35 -6.98 -0.23
CA MET A 81 -0.89 -6.89 -0.04
C MET A 81 -0.29 -8.21 0.49
N GLN A 82 -1.01 -8.88 1.40
CA GLN A 82 -0.61 -10.17 1.96
C GLN A 82 -0.59 -11.24 0.87
N ARG A 83 -1.66 -11.36 0.08
CA ARG A 83 -1.75 -12.30 -1.04
C ARG A 83 -0.60 -12.15 -2.02
N LEU A 84 -0.33 -10.91 -2.44
CA LEU A 84 0.80 -10.58 -3.32
C LEU A 84 2.14 -11.02 -2.72
N THR A 85 2.35 -10.72 -1.44
CA THR A 85 3.60 -11.06 -0.76
C THR A 85 3.78 -12.58 -0.65
N ASP A 86 2.71 -13.30 -0.31
CA ASP A 86 2.71 -14.76 -0.20
C ASP A 86 2.96 -15.41 -1.56
N PHE A 87 2.35 -14.91 -2.63
CA PHE A 87 2.61 -15.38 -3.99
C PHE A 87 4.08 -15.20 -4.37
N MET A 88 4.66 -14.03 -4.09
CA MET A 88 6.06 -13.72 -4.35
C MET A 88 7.05 -14.54 -3.50
N HIS A 89 6.60 -15.09 -2.36
CA HIS A 89 7.37 -16.01 -1.53
C HIS A 89 7.32 -17.44 -2.07
N ALA A 90 6.14 -17.88 -2.52
CA ALA A 90 5.90 -19.26 -2.92
C ALA A 90 6.36 -19.56 -4.36
N ASN A 91 6.45 -18.56 -5.22
CA ASN A 91 6.68 -18.74 -6.65
C ASN A 91 7.91 -17.99 -7.15
N VAL A 92 8.52 -18.51 -8.21
CA VAL A 92 9.46 -17.77 -9.05
C VAL A 92 8.64 -17.08 -10.13
N VAL A 93 8.83 -15.78 -10.29
CA VAL A 93 8.10 -14.98 -11.27
C VAL A 93 9.05 -14.55 -12.38
N ASP A 94 8.56 -14.57 -13.62
CA ASP A 94 9.30 -14.15 -14.79
C ASP A 94 9.70 -12.67 -14.70
N GLU A 95 10.89 -12.36 -15.20
CA GLU A 95 11.48 -11.03 -15.08
C GLU A 95 10.64 -9.96 -15.77
N GLU A 96 10.07 -10.25 -16.94
CA GLU A 96 9.17 -9.35 -17.67
C GLU A 96 7.92 -8.99 -16.85
N LEU A 97 7.30 -9.97 -16.17
CA LEU A 97 6.17 -9.71 -15.28
C LEU A 97 6.59 -8.84 -14.10
N LEU A 98 7.78 -9.07 -13.53
CA LEU A 98 8.29 -8.25 -12.43
C LEU A 98 8.55 -6.80 -12.88
N GLU A 99 9.07 -6.58 -14.08
CA GLU A 99 9.24 -5.24 -14.65
C GLU A 99 7.89 -4.54 -14.83
N ILE A 100 6.88 -5.24 -15.37
CA ILE A 100 5.52 -4.73 -15.51
C ILE A 100 4.96 -4.29 -14.15
N LEU A 101 5.15 -5.10 -13.09
CA LEU A 101 4.71 -4.75 -11.75
C LEU A 101 5.40 -3.51 -11.19
N ILE A 102 6.72 -3.40 -11.40
CA ILE A 102 7.51 -2.26 -10.94
C ILE A 102 7.05 -0.98 -11.63
N HIS A 103 6.92 -1.00 -12.96
CA HIS A 103 6.57 0.17 -13.76
C HIS A 103 5.11 0.62 -13.60
N GLY A 104 4.19 -0.33 -13.44
CA GLY A 104 2.77 -0.04 -13.30
C GLY A 104 2.34 0.04 -11.82
N PRO A 105 1.74 -1.04 -11.28
CA PRO A 105 0.99 -0.98 -10.03
C PRO A 105 1.83 -0.58 -8.81
N ILE A 106 3.10 -0.99 -8.72
CA ILE A 106 3.95 -0.63 -7.57
C ILE A 106 4.32 0.85 -7.60
N SER A 107 4.66 1.40 -8.77
CA SER A 107 4.96 2.83 -8.91
C SER A 107 3.73 3.69 -8.62
N ASP A 108 2.56 3.31 -9.13
CA ASP A 108 1.29 4.00 -8.85
C ASP A 108 0.94 4.00 -7.36
N LEU A 109 1.14 2.84 -6.70
CA LEU A 109 0.96 2.70 -5.26
C LEU A 109 1.82 3.68 -4.45
N PHE A 110 3.11 3.80 -4.76
CA PHE A 110 3.97 4.78 -4.08
C PHE A 110 3.52 6.22 -4.31
N GLY A 111 3.07 6.55 -5.54
CA GLY A 111 2.51 7.85 -5.87
C GLY A 111 1.31 8.20 -4.98
N HIS A 112 0.37 7.27 -4.86
CA HIS A 112 -0.84 7.47 -4.04
C HIS A 112 -0.58 7.48 -2.53
N ILE A 113 0.39 6.71 -2.03
CA ILE A 113 0.84 6.83 -0.63
C ILE A 113 1.42 8.22 -0.36
N GLY A 114 2.17 8.78 -1.32
CA GLY A 114 2.67 10.15 -1.26
C GLY A 114 1.55 11.19 -1.20
N GLN A 115 0.51 11.00 -2.02
CA GLN A 115 -0.69 11.85 -1.99
C GLN A 115 -1.41 11.77 -0.65
N LEU A 116 -1.68 10.58 -0.11
CA LEU A 116 -2.29 10.44 1.22
C LEU A 116 -1.43 11.12 2.30
N THR A 117 -0.11 11.01 2.20
CA THR A 117 0.83 11.65 3.14
C THR A 117 0.72 13.17 3.09
N MET A 118 0.60 13.75 1.89
CA MET A 118 0.34 15.18 1.71
C MET A 118 -1.04 15.56 2.27
N MET A 119 -2.08 14.78 1.97
CA MET A 119 -3.45 15.00 2.44
C MET A 119 -3.53 15.00 3.96
N ARG A 120 -2.80 14.12 4.67
CA ARG A 120 -2.69 14.14 6.14
C ARG A 120 -2.21 15.50 6.66
N ARG A 121 -1.24 16.12 5.98
CA ARG A 121 -0.73 17.45 6.36
C ARG A 121 -1.75 18.55 6.10
N LEU A 122 -2.35 18.53 4.91
CA LEU A 122 -3.35 19.53 4.50
C LEU A 122 -4.62 19.47 5.36
N SER A 123 -4.99 18.29 5.87
CA SER A 123 -6.11 18.12 6.80
C SER A 123 -5.76 18.49 8.25
N GLY A 124 -4.57 19.05 8.52
CA GLY A 124 -4.12 19.40 9.88
C GLY A 124 -3.81 18.21 10.78
N LYS A 125 -3.59 17.02 10.22
CA LYS A 125 -3.31 15.77 10.95
C LYS A 125 -2.02 15.10 10.44
N PRO A 126 -0.87 15.78 10.51
CA PRO A 126 0.38 15.29 9.92
C PRO A 126 0.84 13.98 10.58
N ILE A 127 1.46 13.10 9.79
CA ILE A 127 2.16 11.93 10.30
C ILE A 127 3.44 12.40 11.05
N ASN A 128 3.78 11.70 12.13
CA ASN A 128 5.06 11.85 12.81
C ASN A 128 6.25 11.68 11.84
N LYS A 129 7.36 12.38 12.10
CA LYS A 129 8.58 12.21 11.29
C LYS A 129 9.08 10.78 11.42
N VAL A 130 9.38 10.16 10.29
CA VAL A 130 9.91 8.79 10.21
C VAL A 130 11.30 8.84 9.58
N ASN A 131 12.28 8.20 10.23
CA ASN A 131 13.56 7.92 9.61
C ASN A 131 13.49 6.53 8.97
N TYR A 132 13.33 6.47 7.65
CA TYR A 132 13.17 5.21 6.91
C TYR A 132 14.43 4.33 6.90
N ILE A 133 15.62 4.90 7.18
CA ILE A 133 16.87 4.13 7.30
C ILE A 133 16.96 3.44 8.66
N LYS A 134 16.49 4.11 9.73
CA LYS A 134 16.44 3.55 11.08
C LYS A 134 15.20 2.68 11.32
N ALA A 135 14.17 2.82 10.50
CA ALA A 135 13.02 1.95 10.56
C ALA A 135 13.42 0.56 10.03
N SER A 136 13.30 -0.47 10.87
CA SER A 136 13.46 -1.86 10.44
C SER A 136 12.27 -2.24 9.55
N VAL A 137 12.39 -1.94 8.26
CA VAL A 137 11.44 -2.38 7.22
C VAL A 137 11.84 -3.79 6.81
N SER A 138 11.35 -4.77 7.56
CA SER A 138 11.45 -6.18 7.20
C SER A 138 10.04 -6.75 7.09
N LEU A 139 9.76 -7.54 6.06
CA LEU A 139 8.64 -8.48 6.11
C LEU A 139 8.85 -9.37 7.32
N ARG A 140 7.85 -9.47 8.20
CA ARG A 140 7.92 -10.45 9.28
C ARG A 140 8.05 -11.82 8.62
N GLN A 141 8.88 -12.70 9.19
CA GLN A 141 9.25 -13.99 8.60
C GLN A 141 8.05 -14.91 8.26
N ASN A 142 6.83 -14.57 8.70
CA ASN A 142 5.61 -15.36 8.53
C ASN A 142 4.68 -14.78 7.45
N GLY A 143 5.20 -14.05 6.47
CA GLY A 143 4.39 -13.40 5.42
C GLY A 143 3.65 -12.15 5.88
N GLN A 144 3.38 -12.00 7.18
CA GLN A 144 2.65 -10.85 7.73
C GLN A 144 3.34 -9.51 7.43
N VAL A 145 2.53 -8.60 6.89
CA VAL A 145 2.94 -7.23 6.62
C VAL A 145 2.88 -6.40 7.91
N GLY A 146 4.00 -5.80 8.30
CA GLY A 146 4.10 -4.97 9.50
C GLY A 146 5.52 -4.62 9.88
N ALA A 147 5.83 -3.33 10.04
CA ALA A 147 7.16 -2.94 10.55
C ALA A 147 7.29 -3.17 12.06
N VAL A 148 8.50 -3.52 12.48
CA VAL A 148 8.91 -3.49 13.89
C VAL A 148 9.49 -2.09 14.14
N ARG A 149 8.93 -1.34 15.10
CA ARG A 149 9.55 -0.09 15.55
C ARG A 149 10.93 -0.43 16.09
N ALA A 150 11.97 0.21 15.55
CA ALA A 150 13.23 0.27 16.28
C ALA A 150 12.98 1.08 17.57
N SER A 151 13.27 0.48 18.71
CA SER A 151 13.39 1.20 19.98
C SER A 151 14.41 2.33 19.80
N GLY A 152 14.13 3.47 20.43
CA GLY A 152 14.78 4.77 20.20
C GLY A 152 16.30 4.79 20.25
#